data_AF-A0A6P0YFJ2-F1
#
_entry.id   AF-A0A6P0YFJ2-F1
#
_cell.length_a   1.000
_cell.length_b   1.000
_cell.length_c   1.000
_cell.angle_alpha   90.00
_cell.angle_beta   90.00
_cell.angle_gamma   90.00
#
_symmetry.space_group_name_H-M   'P 1'
#
loop_
_entity.id
_entity.type
_entity.pdbx_description
1 polymer ?
#
loop_
_entity_poly.entity_id
_entity_poly.type
_entity_poly.pdbx_seq_one_letter_code
_entity_poly.pdbx_strand_id
1 'polypeptide(L)' 'MAKQNSAQASRPPTKRMSVTLPTDVAEMLEFLATNQGITQNEALRKAIATEAYFQKEIKQGSTVLIMNSDKSVKEVVFR' A
#
# COMPACT_ATOMS: atom_id res chain seq x y z
N MET A 1 3.78 27.58 -36.43
CA MET A 1 4.51 26.38 -35.95
C MET A 1 4.28 26.26 -34.46
N ALA A 2 3.47 25.29 -34.04
CA ALA A 2 2.96 25.17 -32.68
C ALA A 2 4.01 24.57 -31.74
N LYS A 3 4.22 25.22 -30.59
CA LYS A 3 5.10 24.76 -29.51
C LYS A 3 4.45 23.56 -28.81
N GLN A 4 5.07 22.39 -28.91
CA GLN A 4 4.73 21.22 -28.09
C GLN A 4 5.14 21.51 -26.64
N ASN A 5 4.16 21.78 -25.78
CA ASN A 5 4.35 21.85 -24.34
C ASN A 5 4.16 20.43 -23.79
N SER A 6 5.25 19.70 -23.59
CA SER A 6 5.22 18.39 -22.94
C SER A 6 4.87 18.58 -21.46
N ALA A 7 3.64 18.20 -21.09
CA ALA A 7 3.21 18.11 -19.71
C ALA A 7 4.00 17.00 -18.99
N GLN A 8 5.17 17.34 -18.44
CA GLN A 8 5.82 16.51 -17.44
C GLN A 8 4.93 16.54 -16.19
N ALA A 9 4.16 15.48 -15.98
CA ALA A 9 3.44 15.26 -14.73
C ALA A 9 4.45 15.30 -13.57
N SER A 10 4.46 16.38 -12.81
CA SER A 10 5.36 16.55 -11.67
C SER A 10 5.01 15.49 -10.63
N ARG A 11 5.96 14.61 -10.33
CA ARG A 11 5.81 13.67 -9.22
C ARG A 11 5.59 14.47 -7.93
N PRO A 12 4.70 14.04 -7.04
CA PRO A 12 4.50 14.72 -5.77
C PRO A 12 5.85 14.83 -5.02
N PRO A 13 6.07 15.94 -4.28
CA PRO A 13 7.32 16.14 -3.57
C PRO A 13 7.58 15.02 -2.58
N THR A 14 8.82 14.56 -2.50
CA THR A 14 9.22 13.51 -1.55
C THR A 14 9.70 14.14 -0.25
N LYS A 15 9.37 13.51 0.89
CA LYS A 15 9.82 13.93 2.22
C LYS A 15 10.66 12.79 2.82
N ARG A 16 11.91 13.07 3.17
CA ARG A 16 12.76 12.12 3.90
C ARG A 16 12.29 12.06 5.35
N MET A 17 12.04 10.86 5.85
CA MET A 17 11.61 10.60 7.22
C MET A 17 12.49 9.50 7.83
N SER A 18 12.73 9.59 9.13
CA SER A 18 13.37 8.53 9.92
C SER A 18 12.33 8.03 10.91
N VAL A 19 12.07 6.73 10.93
CA VAL A 19 11.11 6.10 11.83
C VAL A 19 11.76 4.91 12.51
N THR A 20 11.49 4.76 13.81
CA THR A 20 11.89 3.59 14.57
C THR A 20 10.71 2.62 14.60
N LEU A 21 10.94 1.39 14.17
CA LEU A 21 9.95 0.33 14.19
C LEU A 21 10.42 -0.79 15.14
N PRO A 22 9.50 -1.46 15.84
CA PRO A 22 9.79 -2.73 16.49
C PRO A 22 10.43 -3.73 15.52
N THR A 23 11.30 -4.60 16.02
CA THR A 23 12.09 -5.53 15.19
C THR A 23 11.20 -6.45 14.36
N ASP A 24 10.14 -7.00 14.95
CA ASP A 24 9.16 -7.86 14.29
C ASP A 24 8.43 -7.13 13.13
N VAL A 25 8.12 -5.84 13.31
CA VAL A 25 7.52 -5.01 12.25
C VAL A 25 8.52 -4.74 11.13
N ALA A 26 9.79 -4.49 11.46
CA ALA A 26 10.84 -4.29 10.46
C ALA A 26 11.09 -5.57 9.63
N GLU A 27 11.11 -6.73 10.27
CA GLU A 27 11.21 -8.04 9.60
C GLU A 27 10.00 -8.29 8.68
N MET A 28 8.79 -7.94 9.13
CA MET A 28 7.59 -8.05 8.31
C MET A 28 7.63 -7.14 7.08
N LEU A 29 8.16 -5.92 7.22
CA LEU A 29 8.35 -5.01 6.09
C LEU A 29 9.37 -5.56 5.09
N GLU A 30 10.45 -6.18 5.56
CA GLU A 30 11.43 -6.86 4.71
C GLU A 30 10.83 -8.06 3.97
N PHE A 31 10.03 -8.86 4.65
CA PHE A 31 9.27 -9.97 4.03
C PHE A 31 8.37 -9.47 2.90
N LEU A 32 7.60 -8.40 3.14
CA LEU A 32 6.73 -7.80 2.13
C LEU A 32 7.51 -7.28 0.92
N ALA A 33 8.66 -6.65 1.17
CA ALA A 33 9.54 -6.13 0.13
C ALA A 33 10.11 -7.27 -0.73
N THR A 34 10.64 -8.31 -0.07
CA THR A 34 11.26 -9.47 -0.71
C THR A 34 10.27 -10.25 -1.58
N ASN A 35 9.09 -10.58 -1.05
CA ASN A 35 8.08 -11.33 -1.80
C ASN A 35 7.57 -10.61 -3.04
N GLN A 36 7.64 -9.28 -3.05
CA GLN A 36 7.19 -8.46 -4.16
C GLN A 36 8.33 -8.02 -5.09
N GLY A 37 9.59 -8.30 -4.74
CA GLY A 37 10.76 -7.84 -5.48
C GLY A 37 10.91 -6.32 -5.51
N ILE A 38 10.56 -5.63 -4.42
CA ILE A 38 10.57 -4.16 -4.31
C ILE A 38 11.42 -3.68 -3.12
N THR A 39 11.69 -2.38 -3.06
CA THR A 39 12.41 -1.79 -1.90
C THR A 39 11.53 -1.74 -0.65
N GLN A 40 12.13 -1.69 0.54
CA GLN A 40 11.38 -1.51 1.80
C GLN A 40 10.55 -0.21 1.81
N ASN A 41 11.07 0.88 1.25
CA ASN A 41 10.32 2.14 1.13
C ASN A 41 9.08 2.00 0.22
N GLU A 42 9.22 1.23 -0.86
CA GLU A 42 8.11 0.91 -1.76
C GLU A 42 7.05 0.07 -1.07
N ALA A 43 7.49 -0.98 -0.35
CA ALA A 43 6.64 -1.85 0.42
C ALA A 43 5.87 -1.06 1.50
N LEU A 44 6.55 -0.16 2.21
CA LEU A 44 5.94 0.72 3.21
C LEU A 44 4.90 1.64 2.57
N ARG A 45 5.23 2.27 1.43
CA ARG A 45 4.26 3.12 0.71
C ARG A 45 3.03 2.32 0.28
N LYS A 46 3.21 1.11 -0.24
CA LYS A 46 2.10 0.23 -0.63
C LYS A 46 1.25 -0.17 0.58
N ALA A 47 1.87 -0.57 1.69
CA ALA A 47 1.16 -0.91 2.92
C ALA A 47 0.29 0.25 3.42
N ILE A 48 0.82 1.47 3.44
CA ILE A 48 0.07 2.68 3.82
C ILE A 48 -1.10 2.94 2.86
N ALA A 49 -0.86 2.84 1.54
CA ALA A 49 -1.91 3.07 0.54
C ALA A 49 -3.03 2.01 0.63
N THR A 50 -2.67 0.75 0.84
CA THR A 50 -3.62 -0.36 1.01
C THR A 50 -4.46 -0.18 2.28
N GLU A 51 -3.84 0.16 3.41
CA GLU A 51 -4.58 0.44 4.65
C GLU A 51 -5.53 1.63 4.48
N ALA A 52 -5.04 2.73 3.89
CA ALA A 52 -5.87 3.91 3.62
C ALA A 52 -7.08 3.59 2.72
N TYR A 53 -6.89 2.73 1.71
CA TYR A 53 -7.96 2.27 0.84
C TYR A 53 -9.01 1.47 1.62
N PHE A 54 -8.60 0.45 2.38
CA PHE A 54 -9.53 -0.36 3.17
C PHE A 54 -10.30 0.48 4.19
N GLN A 55 -9.62 1.35 4.93
CA GLN A 55 -10.27 2.25 5.88
C GLN A 55 -11.30 3.17 5.21
N LYS A 56 -11.01 3.66 4.00
CA LYS A 56 -11.94 4.50 3.24
C LYS A 56 -13.17 3.72 2.77
N GLU A 57 -12.98 2.49 2.29
CA GLU A 57 -14.07 1.61 1.84
C GLU A 57 -14.95 1.16 3.00
N ILE A 58 -14.36 0.71 4.11
CA ILE A 58 -15.10 0.28 5.31
C ILE A 58 -15.96 1.42 5.86
N LYS A 59 -15.43 2.65 5.91
CA LYS A 59 -16.18 3.84 6.33
C LYS A 59 -17.38 4.17 5.44
N GLN A 60 -17.37 3.73 4.17
CA GLN A 60 -18.48 3.89 3.24
C GLN A 60 -19.48 2.71 3.32
N GLY A 61 -19.23 1.72 4.18
CA GLY A 61 -20.08 0.54 4.36
C GLY A 61 -19.71 -0.66 3.47
N SER A 62 -18.55 -0.62 2.81
CA SER A 62 -18.06 -1.74 2.00
C SER A 62 -17.52 -2.88 2.89
N THR A 63 -17.70 -4.12 2.43
CA THR A 63 -17.15 -5.33 3.07
C THR A 63 -15.90 -5.82 2.34
N VAL A 64 -14.88 -6.24 3.10
CA VAL A 64 -13.67 -6.86 2.54
C VAL A 64 -13.78 -8.38 2.60
N LEU A 65 -13.53 -9.04 1.47
CA LEU A 65 -13.64 -10.50 1.32
C LEU A 65 -12.28 -11.12 0.95
N ILE A 66 -11.96 -12.25 1.56
CA ILE A 66 -10.85 -13.12 1.17
C ILE A 66 -11.42 -14.34 0.47
N MET A 67 -10.98 -14.58 -0.76
CA MET A 67 -11.28 -15.81 -1.50
C MET A 67 -10.10 -16.77 -1.37
N ASN A 68 -10.35 -17.92 -0.77
CA ASN A 68 -9.36 -18.99 -0.64
C ASN A 68 -9.23 -19.76 -1.96
N SER A 69 -8.16 -20.54 -2.12
CA SER A 69 -7.93 -21.36 -3.31
C SER A 69 -9.01 -22.43 -3.55
N ASP A 70 -9.71 -22.85 -2.49
CA ASP A 70 -10.86 -23.76 -2.53
C ASP A 70 -12.18 -23.04 -2.90
N LYS A 71 -12.11 -21.76 -3.26
CA LYS A 71 -13.23 -20.86 -3.57
C LYS A 71 -14.14 -20.51 -2.39
N SER A 72 -13.81 -20.95 -1.17
CA SER A 72 -14.51 -20.47 0.01
C SER A 72 -14.23 -18.97 0.21
N VAL A 73 -15.24 -18.24 0.66
CA VAL A 73 -15.17 -16.81 0.91
C VAL A 73 -15.24 -16.55 2.40
N LYS A 74 -14.32 -15.72 2.92
CA LYS A 74 -14.31 -15.24 4.30
C LYS A 74 -14.44 -13.73 4.31
N GLU A 75 -15.24 -13.22 5.23
CA GLU A 75 -15.32 -11.79 5.51
C GLU A 75 -14.21 -11.37 6.47
N VAL A 76 -13.55 -10.25 6.15
CA VAL A 76 -12.57 -9.62 7.04
C VAL A 76 -13.28 -8.54 7.84
N VAL A 77 -13.39 -8.76 9.15
CA VAL A 77 -13.97 -7.80 10.09
C VAL A 77 -12.85 -7.01 10.76
N PHE A 78 -12.78 -5.71 10.47
CA PHE A 78 -11.89 -4.78 11.13
C PHE A 78 -12.60 -4.20 12.36
N ARG A 79 -11.95 -4.19 13.53
CA ARG A 79 -12.47 -3.67 14.80
C ARG A 79 -11.68 -2.47 15.27
#